data_AF-X1L4L6-F1
#
_entry.id   AF-X1L4L6-F1
#
_cell.length_a   1.000
_cell.length_b   1.000
_cell.length_c   1.000
_cell.angle_alpha   90.00
_cell.angle_beta   90.00
_cell.angle_gamma   90.00
#
_symmetry.space_group_name_H-M   'P 1'
#
loop_
_entity.id
_entity.type
_entity.pdbx_description
1 polymer ?
#
loop_
_entity_poly.entity_id
_entity_poly.type
_entity_poly.pdbx_seq_one_letter_code
_entity_poly.pdbx_strand_id
1 'polypeptide(L)' 'CGYCQPGQIMIAAALLAKNRKPSDEDIDNTMSRALCRCGTYQRIRRAIHRAAQEV' A
#
# COMPACT_ATOMS: atom_id res chain seq x y z
N CYS A 1 -2.21 -12.45 -9.04
CA CYS A 1 -1.04 -13.02 -9.74
C CYS A 1 0.28 -12.70 -9.05
N GLY A 2 0.37 -11.63 -8.24
CA GLY A 2 1.60 -11.30 -7.50
C GLY A 2 2.55 -10.36 -8.23
N TYR A 3 2.38 -10.16 -9.52
CA TYR A 3 3.29 -9.35 -10.35
C TYR A 3 3.53 -7.92 -9.84
N CYS A 4 2.47 -7.23 -9.40
CA CYS A 4 2.56 -5.86 -8.88
C CYS A 4 2.99 -5.77 -7.40
N GLN A 5 3.00 -6.89 -6.66
CA GLN A 5 3.17 -6.88 -5.21
C GLN A 5 4.54 -6.37 -4.75
N PRO A 6 5.69 -6.73 -5.38
CA PRO A 6 6.98 -6.20 -4.96
C PRO A 6 7.03 -4.67 -5.02
N GLY A 7 6.53 -4.07 -6.10
CA GLY A 7 6.44 -2.61 -6.23
C GLY A 7 5.53 -1.98 -5.18
N GLN A 8 4.37 -2.59 -4.93
CA GLN A 8 3.42 -2.11 -3.91
C GLN A 8 3.98 -2.21 -2.48
N ILE A 9 4.76 -3.24 -2.17
CA ILE A 9 5.43 -3.40 -0.87
C ILE A 9 6.44 -2.28 -0.66
N MET A 10 7.29 -1.99 -1.66
CA MET A 10 8.28 -0.92 -1.54
C MET A 10 7.63 0.46 -1.41
N ILE A 11 6.55 0.70 -2.16
CA ILE A 11 5.76 1.93 -2.05
C ILE A 11 5.13 2.04 -0.66
N ALA A 12 4.55 0.97 -0.13
CA ALA A 12 3.96 0.94 1.21
C ALA A 12 5.02 1.20 2.30
N ALA A 13 6.19 0.57 2.20
CA ALA A 13 7.29 0.77 3.14
C ALA A 13 7.76 2.24 3.14
N ALA A 14 7.91 2.85 1.96
CA ALA A 14 8.28 4.25 1.83
C ALA A 14 7.20 5.21 2.37
N LEU A 15 5.91 4.88 2.19
CA LEU A 15 4.80 5.63 2.77
C LEU A 15 4.86 5.56 4.31
N LEU A 16 4.97 4.36 4.88
CA LEU A 16 4.97 4.14 6.33
C LEU A 16 6.19 4.72 7.03
N ALA A 17 7.35 4.77 6.36
CA ALA A 17 8.53 5.45 6.85
C ALA A 17 8.32 6.97 7.04
N LYS A 18 7.43 7.59 6.24
CA LYS A 18 7.11 9.03 6.30
C LYS A 18 5.88 9.33 7.13
N ASN A 19 4.86 8.48 7.06
CA ASN A 19 3.59 8.62 7.73
C ASN A 19 3.18 7.28 8.35
N ARG A 20 3.34 7.15 9.67
CA ARG A 20 2.99 5.93 10.43
C ARG A 20 1.49 5.70 10.59
N LYS A 21 0.65 6.70 10.31
CA LYS A 21 -0.82 6.59 10.39
C LYS A 21 -1.46 7.14 9.12
N PRO A 22 -1.21 6.51 7.97
CA PRO A 22 -1.73 6.99 6.70
C PRO A 22 -3.27 6.87 6.65
N SER A 23 -3.91 7.85 6.04
CA SER A 23 -5.34 7.77 5.71
C SER A 23 -5.57 6.86 4.49
N ASP A 24 -6.82 6.50 4.24
CA ASP A 24 -7.20 5.78 3.01
C ASP A 24 -6.80 6.55 1.75
N GLU A 25 -6.96 7.88 1.77
CA GLU A 25 -6.59 8.77 0.67
C GLU A 25 -5.07 8.79 0.44
N ASP A 26 -4.27 8.83 1.50
CA ASP A 26 -2.80 8.73 1.39
C ASP A 26 -2.38 7.42 0.70
N ILE A 27 -3.00 6.31 1.10
CA ILE A 27 -2.72 4.99 0.55
C ILE A 27 -3.12 4.94 -0.93
N ASP A 28 -4.32 5.38 -1.26
CA ASP A 28 -4.84 5.32 -2.64
C ASP A 28 -4.01 6.19 -3.59
N ASN A 29 -3.68 7.41 -3.16
CA ASN A 29 -2.84 8.33 -3.92
C ASN A 29 -1.45 7.73 -4.18
N THR A 30 -0.86 7.07 -3.18
CA THR A 30 0.47 6.48 -3.34
C THR A 30 0.42 5.20 -4.19
N MET A 31 -0.61 4.37 -4.03
CA MET A 31 -0.77 3.10 -4.74
C MET A 31 -1.19 3.26 -6.20
N SER A 32 -1.69 4.42 -6.60
CA SER A 32 -1.97 4.77 -8.02
C SER A 32 -0.73 4.62 -8.91
N ARG A 33 0.48 4.71 -8.35
CA ARG A 33 1.77 4.54 -9.05
C ARG A 33 2.11 3.09 -9.42
N ALA A 34 1.41 2.11 -8.84
CA ALA A 34 1.61 0.69 -9.12
C ALA A 34 0.31 0.01 -9.57
N LEU A 35 0.19 -0.20 -10.88
CA LEU A 35 -1.00 -0.79 -11.50
C LEU A 35 -1.20 -2.26 -11.11
N CYS A 36 -2.39 -2.60 -10.63
CA CYS A 36 -2.80 -3.95 -10.29
C CYS A 36 -3.92 -4.41 -11.22
N ARG A 37 -3.62 -5.35 -12.11
CA ARG A 37 -4.65 -5.90 -13.03
C ARG A 37 -5.54 -6.97 -12.38
N CYS A 38 -5.13 -7.54 -11.26
CA CYS A 38 -5.95 -8.47 -10.50
C CYS A 38 -7.05 -7.77 -9.66
N GLY A 39 -7.05 -6.44 -9.58
CA GLY A 39 -8.09 -5.69 -8.87
C GLY A 39 -8.03 -5.80 -7.33
N THR A 40 -6.85 -6.02 -6.75
CA THR A 40 -6.73 -6.33 -5.30
C THR A 40 -6.45 -5.10 -4.41
N TYR A 41 -6.63 -3.87 -4.89
CA TYR A 41 -6.30 -2.64 -4.15
C TYR A 41 -6.94 -2.56 -2.76
N GLN A 42 -8.20 -2.97 -2.62
CA GLN A 42 -8.88 -2.98 -1.32
C GLN A 42 -8.22 -3.91 -0.29
N ARG A 43 -7.65 -5.04 -0.73
CA ARG A 43 -6.90 -5.95 0.14
C ARG A 43 -5.54 -5.36 0.52
N ILE A 44 -4.88 -4.71 -0.43
CA ILE A 44 -3.58 -4.04 -0.21
C ILE A 44 -3.73 -2.90 0.79
N ARG A 45 -4.78 -2.07 0.66
CA ARG A 45 -5.07 -1.01 1.63
C ARG A 45 -5.20 -1.53 3.06
N ARG A 46 -5.99 -2.59 3.25
CA ARG A 46 -6.13 -3.25 4.57
C ARG A 46 -4.79 -3.79 5.09
N ALA A 47 -3.95 -4.34 4.21
CA ALA A 47 -2.63 -4.84 4.61
C ALA A 47 -1.70 -3.71 5.05
N ILE A 48 -1.77 -2.53 4.43
CA ILE A 48 -0.98 -1.36 4.82
C ILE A 48 -1.44 -0.83 6.18
N HIS A 49 -2.75 -0.73 6.41
CA HIS A 49 -3.29 -0.36 7.73
C HIS A 49 -2.85 -1.32 8.82
N ARG A 50 -2.85 -2.62 8.54
CA ARG A 50 -2.32 -3.61 9.48
C ARG A 50 -0.82 -3.41 9.72
N ALA A 51 -0.04 -3.24 8.66
CA ALA A 51 1.41 -3.02 8.80
C ALA A 51 1.70 -1.75 9.62
N ALA A 52 0.91 -0.68 9.46
CA ALA A 52 1.01 0.55 10.24
C ALA A 52 0.81 0.36 11.76
N GLN A 53 0.18 -0.74 12.19
CA GLN A 53 0.06 -1.09 13.62
C GLN A 53 1.29 -1.81 14.16
N GLU A 54 2.18 -2.29 13.28
CA GLU A 54 3.35 -3.10 13.60
C GLU A 54 4.68 -2.28 13.53
N VAL A 55 4.65 -1.00 13.11
CA VAL A 55 5.83 -0.09 12.98
C VAL A 55 5.70 1.21 13.78
#